data_AF-A0A932VJ22-F1
#
_entry.id   AF-A0A932VJ22-F1
#
_cell.length_a   1.000
_cell.length_b   1.000
_cell.length_c   1.000
_cell.angle_alpha   90.00
_cell.angle_beta   90.00
_cell.angle_gamma   90.00
#
_symmetry.space_group_name_H-M   'P 1'
#
loop_
_entity.id
_entity.type
_entity.pdbx_description
1 polymer ?
#
loop_
_entity_poly.entity_id
_entity_poly.type
_entity_poly.pdbx_seq_one_letter_code
_entity_poly.pdbx_strand_id
1 'polypeptide(L)'
;MDYKEIQKRLDAAGRILNADVTTPDKIKSLATLLHGVNPKLDATLKEVTHAFATLEKLEKFEVIELTAEAIPEITEKDKKRKKALLLLLRFWHDLKGEVKRVEKELKEIRQHGGDKAAQARGLGNILGLAKGPLGLITLVAVGLVALQSLAVKVTITNDGCDTIPPIAQFPIVLPGLQLPRQSIPAGSSAIAVLPPISLTVKTTRSSVSVSALGQQYSFDLPSKIRDIRYNGRSLLGTQTKIKLTKDTPQKITVRC
;
A
#
# COMPACT_ATOMS: atom_id res chain seq x y z
N MET A 1 21.14 -38.07 -21.22
CA MET A 1 21.13 -36.92 -20.30
C MET A 1 21.84 -35.76 -20.99
N ASP A 2 21.18 -34.61 -21.07
CA ASP A 2 21.69 -33.39 -21.72
C ASP A 2 22.71 -32.68 -20.80
N TYR A 3 23.78 -32.13 -21.37
CA TYR A 3 24.84 -31.40 -20.66
C TYR A 3 24.26 -30.24 -19.82
N LYS A 4 23.23 -29.55 -20.34
CA LYS A 4 22.53 -28.48 -19.62
C LYS A 4 21.79 -28.96 -18.37
N GLU A 5 21.31 -30.21 -18.37
CA GLU A 5 20.61 -30.79 -17.24
C GLU A 5 21.59 -31.19 -16.13
N ILE A 6 22.76 -31.71 -16.51
CA ILE A 6 23.84 -32.05 -15.59
C ILE A 6 24.38 -30.79 -14.90
N GLN A 7 24.57 -29.70 -15.65
CA GLN A 7 25.03 -28.42 -15.10
C GLN A 7 24.03 -27.83 -14.08
N LYS A 8 22.72 -27.87 -14.38
CA LYS A 8 21.67 -27.46 -13.43
C LYS A 8 21.67 -28.28 -12.15
N ARG A 9 21.91 -29.59 -12.25
CA ARG A 9 21.99 -30.48 -11.08
C ARG A 9 23.24 -30.18 -10.24
N LEU A 10 24.39 -29.96 -10.86
CA LEU A 10 25.63 -29.57 -10.17
C LEU A 10 25.49 -28.22 -9.43
N ASP A 11 24.90 -27.21 -10.06
CA ASP A 11 24.66 -25.90 -9.43
C ASP A 11 23.70 -26.01 -8.25
N ALA A 12 22.65 -26.82 -8.38
CA ALA A 12 21.70 -27.08 -7.29
C ALA A 12 22.36 -27.81 -6.10
N ALA A 13 23.27 -28.76 -6.36
CA ALA A 13 24.02 -29.46 -5.33
C ALA A 13 24.98 -28.51 -4.58
N GLY A 14 25.67 -27.64 -5.31
CA GLY A 14 26.52 -26.60 -4.72
C GLY A 14 25.77 -25.62 -3.83
N ARG A 15 24.51 -25.28 -4.15
CA ARG A 15 23.66 -24.42 -3.32
C ARG A 15 23.17 -25.11 -2.04
N ILE A 16 22.96 -26.42 -2.07
CA ILE A 16 22.53 -27.19 -0.90
C ILE A 16 23.68 -27.37 0.09
N LEU A 17 24.90 -27.61 -0.41
CA LEU A 17 26.08 -27.84 0.40
C LEU A 17 26.57 -26.59 1.16
N ASN A 18 26.29 -25.39 0.62
CA ASN A 18 26.79 -24.13 1.18
C ASN A 18 25.76 -23.33 2.00
N ALA A 19 24.54 -23.83 2.20
CA ALA A 19 23.49 -23.11 2.93
C ALA A 19 23.28 -23.68 4.34
N ASP A 20 23.62 -22.90 5.37
CA ASP A 20 23.55 -23.30 6.78
C ASP A 20 22.11 -23.45 7.33
N VAL A 21 21.11 -22.91 6.61
CA VAL A 21 19.69 -22.94 7.01
C VAL A 21 18.83 -23.46 5.86
N THR A 22 17.73 -24.14 6.19
CA THR A 22 16.77 -24.63 5.19
C THR A 22 15.95 -23.48 4.63
N THR A 23 16.43 -22.88 3.54
CA THR A 23 15.74 -21.80 2.82
C THR A 23 14.83 -22.34 1.70
N PRO A 24 13.85 -21.55 1.22
CA PRO A 24 13.00 -21.92 0.08
C PRO A 24 13.80 -22.27 -1.19
N ASP A 25 14.92 -21.59 -1.42
CA ASP A 25 15.81 -21.84 -2.55
C ASP A 25 16.56 -23.18 -2.43
N LYS A 26 16.85 -23.62 -1.20
CA LYS A 26 17.42 -24.95 -0.92
C LYS A 26 16.43 -26.05 -1.27
N ILE A 27 15.15 -25.86 -0.94
CA ILE A 27 14.06 -26.81 -1.24
C ILE A 27 13.80 -26.89 -2.75
N LYS A 28 13.80 -25.76 -3.46
CA LYS A 28 13.71 -25.75 -4.94
C LYS A 28 14.91 -26.42 -5.60
N SER A 29 16.11 -26.24 -5.05
CA SER A 29 17.33 -26.90 -5.52
C SER A 29 17.26 -28.42 -5.29
N LEU A 30 16.74 -28.85 -4.13
CA LEU A 30 16.44 -30.25 -3.81
C LEU A 30 15.41 -30.86 -4.77
N ALA A 31 14.30 -30.15 -5.03
CA ALA A 31 13.28 -30.57 -5.99
C ALA A 31 13.86 -30.71 -7.40
N THR A 32 14.75 -29.83 -7.82
CA THR A 32 15.41 -29.90 -9.14
C THR A 32 16.36 -31.09 -9.25
N LEU A 33 17.07 -31.44 -8.16
CA LEU A 33 17.99 -32.57 -8.12
C LEU A 33 17.29 -33.92 -8.10
N LEU A 34 16.22 -34.01 -7.32
CA LEU A 34 15.51 -35.25 -7.02
C LEU A 34 14.33 -35.51 -7.97
N HIS A 35 14.04 -34.56 -8.87
CA HIS A 35 12.95 -34.68 -9.82
C HIS A 35 13.04 -35.98 -10.63
N GLY A 36 11.96 -36.75 -10.64
CA GLY A 36 11.85 -38.01 -11.37
C GLY A 36 12.55 -39.20 -10.70
N VAL A 37 13.18 -39.02 -9.53
CA VAL A 37 13.79 -40.14 -8.77
C VAL A 37 12.72 -40.94 -8.05
N ASN A 38 11.73 -40.26 -7.45
CA ASN A 38 10.60 -40.94 -6.81
C ASN A 38 9.34 -40.03 -6.83
N PRO A 39 8.21 -40.50 -7.37
CA PRO A 39 6.99 -39.70 -7.48
C PRO A 39 6.40 -39.29 -6.13
N LYS A 40 6.62 -40.06 -5.05
CA LYS A 40 6.20 -39.67 -3.70
C LYS A 40 7.03 -38.50 -3.17
N LEU A 41 8.35 -38.50 -3.40
CA LEU A 41 9.21 -37.38 -3.02
C LEU A 41 8.87 -36.11 -3.79
N ASP A 42 8.57 -36.23 -5.08
CA ASP A 42 8.18 -35.10 -5.92
C ASP A 42 6.86 -34.47 -5.42
N ALA A 43 5.89 -35.30 -5.01
CA ALA A 43 4.64 -34.84 -4.40
C ALA A 43 4.91 -34.10 -3.08
N THR A 44 5.69 -34.69 -2.18
CA THR A 44 6.03 -34.08 -0.87
C THR A 44 6.82 -32.78 -1.04
N LEU A 45 7.78 -32.72 -1.97
CA LEU A 45 8.54 -31.50 -2.25
C LEU A 45 7.65 -30.41 -2.84
N LYS A 46 6.65 -30.78 -3.65
CA LYS A 46 5.66 -29.83 -4.18
C LYS A 46 4.74 -29.29 -3.08
N GLU A 47 4.29 -30.13 -2.16
CA GLU A 47 3.49 -29.72 -0.99
C GLU A 47 4.28 -28.78 -0.07
N VAL A 48 5.54 -29.11 0.23
CA VAL A 48 6.42 -28.27 1.04
C VAL A 48 6.70 -26.94 0.35
N THR A 49 6.96 -26.95 -0.96
CA THR A 49 7.14 -25.70 -1.74
C THR A 49 5.89 -24.82 -1.71
N HIS A 50 4.71 -25.44 -1.81
CA HIS A 50 3.44 -24.74 -1.68
C HIS A 50 3.25 -24.14 -0.28
N ALA A 51 3.53 -24.92 0.78
CA ALA A 51 3.45 -24.44 2.16
C ALA A 51 4.41 -23.27 2.44
N PHE A 52 5.63 -23.31 1.90
CA PHE A 52 6.56 -22.18 1.98
C PHE A 52 6.06 -20.94 1.22
N ALA A 53 5.47 -21.12 0.04
CA ALA A 53 4.84 -20.00 -0.68
C ALA A 53 3.66 -19.40 0.11
N THR A 54 2.86 -20.25 0.79
CA THR A 54 1.80 -19.80 1.71
C THR A 54 2.38 -19.01 2.89
N LEU A 55 3.47 -19.48 3.49
CA LEU A 55 4.17 -18.77 4.58
C LEU A 55 4.75 -17.43 4.11
N GLU A 56 5.31 -17.37 2.90
CA GLU A 56 5.84 -16.13 2.32
C GLU A 56 4.74 -15.10 2.04
N LYS A 57 3.55 -15.55 1.59
CA LYS A 57 2.34 -14.70 1.46
C LYS A 57 1.88 -14.18 2.83
N LEU A 58 1.98 -15.00 3.89
CA LEU A 58 1.65 -14.58 5.27
C LEU A 58 2.64 -13.54 5.82
N GLU A 59 3.94 -13.71 5.58
CA GLU A 59 4.99 -12.77 6.00
C GLU A 59 4.86 -11.40 5.31
N LYS A 60 4.36 -11.37 4.07
CA LYS A 60 4.10 -10.14 3.30
C LYS A 60 2.77 -9.46 3.64
N PHE A 61 2.03 -9.93 4.64
CA PHE A 61 0.68 -9.48 5.00
C PHE A 61 -0.34 -9.62 3.85
N GLU A 62 -0.14 -10.56 2.91
CA GLU A 62 -1.06 -10.85 1.80
C GLU A 62 -2.20 -11.80 2.23
N VAL A 63 -2.67 -11.66 3.48
CA VAL A 63 -3.76 -12.46 4.08
C VAL A 63 -5.05 -12.34 3.26
N ILE A 64 -5.26 -11.20 2.60
CA ILE A 64 -6.42 -10.93 1.74
C ILE A 64 -6.38 -11.80 0.47
N GLU A 65 -5.20 -12.08 -0.11
CA GLU A 65 -5.07 -12.97 -1.28
C GLU A 65 -5.29 -14.44 -0.91
N LEU A 66 -4.73 -14.86 0.24
CA LEU A 66 -4.94 -16.22 0.76
C LEU A 66 -6.40 -16.49 1.12
N THR A 67 -7.06 -15.53 1.76
CA THR A 67 -8.49 -15.66 2.09
C THR A 67 -9.38 -15.57 0.85
N ALA A 68 -9.03 -14.74 -0.14
CA ALA A 68 -9.73 -14.66 -1.42
C ALA A 68 -9.64 -15.96 -2.26
N GLU A 69 -8.46 -16.59 -2.29
CA GLU A 69 -8.25 -17.88 -2.97
C GLU A 69 -9.06 -19.00 -2.30
N ALA A 70 -9.23 -18.94 -0.97
CA ALA A 70 -9.97 -19.92 -0.17
C ALA A 70 -11.51 -19.73 -0.15
N ILE A 71 -12.05 -18.68 -0.80
CA ILE A 71 -13.51 -18.47 -0.83
C ILE A 71 -14.18 -19.64 -1.59
N PRO A 72 -15.19 -20.31 -0.98
CA PRO A 72 -15.88 -21.43 -1.61
C PRO A 72 -16.72 -20.97 -2.81
N GLU A 73 -16.67 -21.74 -3.90
CA GLU A 73 -17.34 -21.47 -5.18
C GLU A 73 -18.61 -22.33 -5.32
N ILE A 74 -19.63 -22.05 -4.51
CA ILE A 74 -20.86 -22.87 -4.49
C ILE A 74 -21.78 -22.55 -5.67
N THR A 75 -21.75 -21.30 -6.16
CA THR A 75 -22.58 -20.86 -7.29
C THR A 75 -21.77 -20.20 -8.41
N GLU A 76 -22.31 -20.16 -9.64
CA GLU A 76 -21.71 -19.42 -10.77
C GLU A 76 -21.56 -17.91 -10.47
N LYS A 77 -22.45 -17.35 -9.65
CA LYS A 77 -22.36 -15.97 -9.19
C LYS A 77 -21.16 -15.77 -8.25
N ASP A 78 -20.90 -16.74 -7.37
CA ASP A 78 -19.76 -16.70 -6.45
C ASP A 78 -18.43 -16.91 -7.18
N LYS A 79 -18.41 -17.78 -8.21
CA LYS A 79 -17.26 -17.94 -9.10
C LYS A 79 -16.92 -16.65 -9.84
N LYS A 80 -17.92 -15.94 -10.39
CA LYS A 80 -17.73 -14.62 -11.01
C LYS A 80 -17.20 -13.58 -10.01
N ARG A 81 -17.76 -13.56 -8.80
CA ARG A 81 -17.31 -12.65 -7.71
C ARG A 81 -15.87 -12.93 -7.29
N LYS A 82 -15.52 -14.20 -7.06
CA LYS A 82 -14.17 -14.61 -6.70
C LYS A 82 -13.18 -14.28 -7.80
N LYS A 83 -13.51 -14.57 -9.07
CA LYS A 83 -12.66 -14.22 -10.20
C LYS A 83 -12.44 -12.70 -10.31
N ALA A 84 -13.49 -11.90 -10.10
CA ALA A 84 -13.38 -10.44 -10.08
C ALA A 84 -12.50 -9.95 -8.92
N LEU A 85 -12.65 -10.55 -7.74
CA LEU A 85 -11.89 -10.20 -6.54
C LEU A 85 -10.40 -10.56 -6.70
N LEU A 86 -10.10 -11.75 -7.22
CA LEU A 86 -8.73 -12.17 -7.56
C LEU A 86 -8.11 -11.28 -8.64
N LEU A 87 -8.90 -10.90 -9.66
CA LEU A 87 -8.44 -9.98 -10.70
C LEU A 87 -8.15 -8.59 -10.13
N LEU A 88 -8.99 -8.10 -9.22
CA LEU A 88 -8.78 -6.84 -8.51
C LEU A 88 -7.54 -6.90 -7.60
N LEU A 89 -7.32 -8.00 -6.89
CA LEU A 89 -6.12 -8.19 -6.08
C LEU A 89 -4.86 -8.22 -6.93
N ARG A 90 -4.88 -8.96 -8.05
CA ARG A 90 -3.77 -8.97 -9.01
C ARG A 90 -3.49 -7.58 -9.57
N PHE A 91 -4.53 -6.86 -9.97
CA PHE A 91 -4.41 -5.47 -10.43
C PHE A 91 -3.83 -4.56 -9.34
N TRP A 92 -4.25 -4.74 -8.09
CA TRP A 92 -3.74 -3.96 -6.95
C TRP A 92 -2.26 -4.26 -6.68
N HIS A 93 -1.85 -5.53 -6.77
CA HIS A 93 -0.46 -5.96 -6.65
C HIS A 93 0.41 -5.34 -7.76
N ASP A 94 -0.03 -5.47 -9.02
CA ASP A 94 0.64 -4.90 -10.19
C ASP A 94 0.77 -3.37 -10.06
N LEU A 95 -0.29 -2.68 -9.62
CA LEU A 95 -0.29 -1.25 -9.38
C LEU A 95 0.70 -0.84 -8.28
N LYS A 96 0.77 -1.59 -7.17
CA LYS A 96 1.72 -1.32 -6.08
C LYS A 96 3.16 -1.47 -6.55
N GLY A 97 3.44 -2.49 -7.36
CA GLY A 97 4.74 -2.67 -8.01
C GLY A 97 5.09 -1.51 -8.93
N GLU A 98 4.14 -1.09 -9.76
CA GLU A 98 4.31 -0.02 -10.72
C GLU A 98 4.50 1.35 -10.05
N VAL A 99 3.78 1.64 -8.98
CA VAL A 99 3.97 2.84 -8.14
C VAL A 99 5.40 2.89 -7.60
N LYS A 100 5.91 1.79 -7.04
CA LYS A 100 7.30 1.73 -6.53
C LYS A 100 8.32 1.96 -7.65
N ARG A 101 8.10 1.37 -8.82
CA ARG A 101 8.97 1.55 -10.00
C ARG A 101 9.00 3.01 -10.43
N VAL A 102 7.83 3.63 -10.63
CA VAL A 102 7.69 5.04 -11.02
C VAL A 102 8.30 5.97 -9.97
N GLU A 103 8.12 5.68 -8.68
CA GLU A 103 8.74 6.44 -7.60
C GLU A 103 10.28 6.37 -7.67
N LYS A 104 10.84 5.20 -7.94
CA LYS A 104 12.28 5.01 -8.13
C LYS A 104 12.80 5.79 -9.33
N GLU A 105 12.15 5.66 -10.49
CA GLU A 105 12.54 6.38 -11.71
C GLU A 105 12.44 7.90 -11.54
N LEU A 106 11.40 8.40 -10.86
CA LEU A 106 11.28 9.83 -10.56
C LEU A 106 12.34 10.33 -9.56
N LYS A 107 12.76 9.50 -8.60
CA LYS A 107 13.88 9.81 -7.70
C LYS A 107 15.19 9.90 -8.47
N GLU A 108 15.46 8.95 -9.37
CA GLU A 108 16.66 8.94 -10.23
C GLU A 108 16.70 10.18 -11.14
N ILE A 109 15.57 10.54 -11.78
CA ILE A 109 15.42 11.77 -12.59
C ILE A 109 15.76 13.02 -11.77
N ARG A 110 15.30 13.11 -10.52
CA ARG A 110 15.54 14.27 -9.63
C ARG A 110 16.98 14.35 -9.14
N GLN A 111 17.62 13.21 -8.87
CA GLN A 111 19.02 13.16 -8.43
C GLN A 111 19.98 13.58 -9.55
N HIS A 112 19.62 13.32 -10.81
CA HIS A 112 20.37 13.75 -11.99
C HIS A 112 19.92 15.12 -12.53
N GLY A 113 19.61 16.07 -11.64
CA GLY A 113 19.02 17.39 -11.96
C GLY A 113 19.75 18.28 -12.98
N GLY A 114 20.95 17.90 -13.45
CA GLY A 114 21.70 18.58 -14.50
C GLY A 114 21.85 17.83 -15.83
N ASP A 115 21.53 16.53 -15.89
CA ASP A 115 21.72 15.70 -17.09
C ASP A 115 20.39 15.48 -17.83
N LYS A 116 20.17 16.29 -18.87
CA LYS A 116 18.97 16.24 -19.73
C LYS A 116 18.80 14.87 -20.41
N ALA A 117 19.88 14.14 -20.69
CA ALA A 117 19.81 12.83 -21.33
C ALA A 117 19.33 11.75 -20.36
N ALA A 118 19.78 11.80 -19.10
CA ALA A 118 19.29 10.93 -18.03
C ALA A 118 17.80 11.17 -17.73
N GLN A 119 17.37 12.44 -17.70
CA GLN A 119 15.95 12.78 -17.50
C GLN A 119 15.06 12.30 -18.66
N ALA A 120 15.52 12.47 -19.91
CA ALA A 120 14.77 12.01 -21.08
C ALA A 120 14.62 10.49 -21.12
N ARG A 121 15.65 9.73 -20.71
CA ARG A 121 15.57 8.26 -20.60
C ARG A 121 14.59 7.82 -19.53
N GLY A 122 14.63 8.43 -18.34
CA GLY A 122 13.68 8.13 -17.27
C GLY A 122 12.23 8.40 -17.68
N LEU A 123 11.95 9.55 -18.28
CA LEU A 123 10.62 9.86 -18.83
C LEU A 123 10.22 8.92 -19.97
N GLY A 124 11.17 8.56 -20.83
CA GLY A 124 10.96 7.59 -21.92
C GLY A 124 10.57 6.20 -21.40
N ASN A 125 11.18 5.74 -20.31
CA ASN A 125 10.85 4.45 -19.69
C ASN A 125 9.43 4.45 -19.09
N ILE A 126 9.03 5.53 -18.43
CA ILE A 126 7.66 5.70 -17.90
C ILE A 126 6.64 5.72 -19.05
N LEU A 127 6.88 6.55 -20.07
CA LEU A 127 5.96 6.74 -21.20
C LEU A 127 5.92 5.55 -22.15
N GLY A 128 6.99 4.78 -22.25
CA GLY A 128 7.07 3.57 -23.07
C GLY A 128 6.13 2.47 -22.56
N LEU A 129 6.09 2.27 -21.23
CA LEU A 129 5.20 1.29 -20.59
C LEU A 129 3.74 1.75 -20.55
N ALA A 130 3.50 3.07 -20.55
CA ALA A 130 2.17 3.67 -20.63
C ALA A 130 1.39 3.33 -21.92
N LYS A 131 2.05 2.81 -22.96
CA LYS A 131 1.43 2.46 -24.26
C LYS A 131 1.01 0.99 -24.40
N GLY A 132 1.34 0.13 -23.42
CA GLY A 132 1.02 -1.31 -23.45
C GLY A 132 -0.28 -1.68 -22.74
N PRO A 133 -0.60 -2.99 -22.62
CA PRO A 133 -1.72 -3.47 -21.81
C PRO A 133 -1.61 -3.10 -20.32
N LEU A 134 -0.38 -2.83 -19.85
CA LEU A 134 -0.10 -2.28 -18.51
C LEU A 134 -0.23 -0.75 -18.44
N GLY A 135 -0.51 -0.08 -19.56
CA GLY A 135 -0.40 1.37 -19.68
C GLY A 135 -1.38 2.14 -18.80
N LEU A 136 -2.58 1.60 -18.60
CA LEU A 136 -3.54 2.14 -17.62
C LEU A 136 -2.98 2.07 -16.20
N ILE A 137 -2.31 0.97 -15.83
CA ILE A 137 -1.68 0.81 -14.52
C ILE A 137 -0.55 1.82 -14.35
N THR A 138 0.30 1.99 -15.38
CA THR A 138 1.39 2.98 -15.37
C THR A 138 0.87 4.42 -15.24
N LEU A 139 -0.19 4.79 -15.96
CA LEU A 139 -0.79 6.13 -15.84
C LEU A 139 -1.36 6.39 -14.44
N VAL A 140 -2.08 5.40 -13.88
CA VAL A 140 -2.59 5.49 -12.50
C VAL A 140 -1.43 5.59 -11.51
N ALA A 141 -0.37 4.81 -11.69
CA ALA A 141 0.83 4.86 -10.85
C ALA A 141 1.52 6.22 -10.89
N VAL A 142 1.69 6.82 -12.07
CA VAL A 142 2.20 8.20 -12.23
C VAL A 142 1.33 9.20 -11.48
N GLY A 143 0.01 9.10 -11.62
CA GLY A 143 -0.93 9.94 -10.88
C GLY A 143 -0.80 9.80 -9.36
N LEU A 144 -0.64 8.58 -8.85
CA LEU A 144 -0.45 8.30 -7.43
C LEU A 144 0.89 8.86 -6.91
N VAL A 145 1.98 8.70 -7.66
CA VAL A 145 3.29 9.26 -7.26
C VAL A 145 3.29 10.78 -7.35
N ALA A 146 2.60 11.37 -8.33
CA ALA A 146 2.40 12.81 -8.40
C ALA A 146 1.65 13.32 -7.15
N LEU A 147 0.55 12.66 -6.76
CA LEU A 147 -0.19 12.96 -5.53
C LEU A 147 0.69 12.84 -4.27
N GLN A 148 1.53 11.80 -4.18
CA GLN A 148 2.50 11.65 -3.08
C GLN A 148 3.51 12.79 -3.02
N SER A 149 4.03 13.23 -4.17
CA SER A 149 5.03 14.30 -4.23
C SER A 149 4.48 15.67 -3.80
N LEU A 150 3.15 15.80 -3.83
CA LEU A 150 2.40 16.98 -3.42
C LEU A 150 1.78 16.82 -2.03
N ALA A 151 2.15 15.76 -1.29
CA ALA A 151 1.58 15.49 0.02
C ALA A 151 1.80 16.66 0.99
N VAL A 152 0.76 16.92 1.78
CA VAL A 152 0.62 18.04 2.70
C VAL A 152 0.68 17.51 4.12
N LYS A 153 1.48 18.17 4.98
CA LYS A 153 1.53 17.87 6.41
C LYS A 153 0.43 18.63 7.13
N VAL A 154 -0.42 17.90 7.85
CA VAL A 154 -1.45 18.45 8.72
C VAL A 154 -1.09 18.16 10.18
N THR A 155 -0.84 19.20 10.95
CA THR A 155 -0.60 19.09 12.39
C THR A 155 -1.92 19.03 13.12
N ILE A 156 -2.14 17.95 13.88
CA ILE A 156 -3.32 17.75 14.72
C ILE A 156 -2.88 17.99 16.17
N THR A 157 -3.47 19.00 16.82
CA THR A 157 -3.18 19.37 18.20
C THR A 157 -4.37 19.04 19.09
N ASN A 158 -4.12 18.32 20.18
CA ASN A 158 -5.08 18.09 21.26
C ASN A 158 -4.88 19.15 22.35
N ASP A 159 -5.78 20.12 22.45
CA ASP A 159 -5.73 21.25 23.37
C ASP A 159 -6.74 21.02 24.50
N GLY A 160 -6.36 20.18 25.47
CA GLY A 160 -7.12 19.94 26.70
C GLY A 160 -8.16 18.81 26.67
N CYS A 161 -8.29 18.06 25.57
CA CYS A 161 -9.24 16.94 25.49
C CYS A 161 -8.65 15.63 26.01
N ASP A 162 -9.54 14.66 26.29
CA ASP A 162 -9.17 13.27 26.52
C ASP A 162 -8.30 12.75 25.35
N THR A 163 -7.41 11.80 25.63
CA THR A 163 -6.44 11.27 24.65
C THR A 163 -7.12 10.83 23.35
N ILE A 164 -6.72 11.42 22.22
CA ILE A 164 -7.27 11.05 20.91
C ILE A 164 -6.68 9.69 20.54
N PRO A 165 -7.51 8.65 20.34
CA PRO A 165 -7.01 7.33 19.96
C PRO A 165 -6.37 7.38 18.56
N PRO A 166 -5.44 6.46 18.25
CA PRO A 166 -4.89 6.36 16.91
C PRO A 166 -6.02 6.13 15.91
N ILE A 167 -5.93 6.79 14.75
CA ILE A 167 -6.96 6.64 13.71
C ILE A 167 -6.84 5.20 13.19
N ALA A 168 -7.92 4.42 13.36
CA ALA A 168 -7.97 3.04 12.93
C ALA A 168 -7.58 2.92 11.44
N GLN A 169 -6.87 1.83 11.13
CA GLN A 169 -6.31 1.59 9.82
C GLN A 169 -7.41 1.65 8.75
N PHE A 170 -7.24 2.53 7.76
CA PHE A 170 -8.07 2.44 6.56
C PHE A 170 -7.83 1.06 5.93
N PRO A 171 -8.88 0.34 5.52
CA PRO A 171 -8.73 -0.96 4.88
C PRO A 171 -7.90 -0.88 3.58
N ILE A 172 -7.73 0.33 3.06
CA ILE A 172 -6.94 0.62 1.86
C ILE A 172 -5.84 1.61 2.25
N VAL A 173 -4.58 1.19 2.13
CA VAL A 173 -3.42 2.08 2.30
C VAL A 173 -3.32 2.96 1.05
N LEU A 174 -3.80 4.20 1.14
CA LEU A 174 -3.67 5.16 0.04
C LEU A 174 -2.23 5.68 -0.06
N PRO A 175 -1.60 5.65 -1.25
CA PRO A 175 -0.32 6.29 -1.50
C PRO A 175 -0.31 7.76 -1.05
N GLY A 176 0.62 8.14 -0.18
CA GLY A 176 0.76 9.52 0.30
C GLY A 176 -0.18 9.89 1.45
N LEU A 177 -0.95 8.93 1.95
CA LEU A 177 -1.71 9.03 3.18
C LEU A 177 -0.91 8.39 4.33
N GLN A 178 -0.55 9.17 5.33
CA GLN A 178 -0.02 8.67 6.60
C GLN A 178 -0.80 9.34 7.72
N LEU A 179 -1.55 8.55 8.47
CA LEU A 179 -2.26 9.05 9.64
C LEU A 179 -1.44 8.77 10.90
N PRO A 180 -1.62 9.57 11.98
CA PRO A 180 -1.01 9.29 13.26
C PRO A 180 -1.34 7.88 13.74
N ARG A 181 -0.31 7.06 13.94
CA ARG A 181 -0.43 5.68 14.46
C ARG A 181 -0.39 5.61 15.97
N GLN A 182 0.04 6.68 16.62
CA GLN A 182 0.08 6.82 18.06
C GLN A 182 -1.12 7.66 18.50
N SER A 183 -1.57 7.41 19.72
CA SER A 183 -2.54 8.29 20.37
C SER A 183 -1.97 9.70 20.55
N ILE A 184 -2.84 10.70 20.66
CA ILE A 184 -2.47 12.10 20.88
C ILE A 184 -2.96 12.51 22.28
N PRO A 185 -2.12 12.40 23.33
CA PRO A 185 -2.44 12.86 24.68
C PRO A 185 -2.86 14.33 24.73
N ALA A 186 -3.52 14.73 25.81
CA ALA A 186 -3.83 16.14 26.09
C ALA A 186 -2.56 17.00 26.05
N GLY A 187 -2.62 18.15 25.38
CA GLY A 187 -1.51 19.09 25.20
C GLY A 187 -0.49 18.69 24.13
N SER A 188 -0.62 17.53 23.50
CA SER A 188 0.33 17.03 22.50
C SER A 188 -0.16 17.25 21.06
N SER A 189 0.71 16.97 20.09
CA SER A 189 0.38 17.06 18.66
C SER A 189 0.95 15.87 17.89
N ALA A 190 0.26 15.49 16.82
CA ALA A 190 0.75 14.53 15.84
C ALA A 190 0.63 15.06 14.42
N ILE A 191 1.38 14.48 13.50
CA ILE A 191 1.41 14.89 12.09
C ILE A 191 0.71 13.83 11.25
N ALA A 192 -0.29 14.25 10.49
CA ALA A 192 -0.85 13.50 9.38
C ALA A 192 -0.23 13.99 8.07
N VAL A 193 0.00 13.08 7.13
CA VAL A 193 0.40 13.37 5.76
C VAL A 193 -0.75 12.98 4.86
N LEU A 194 -1.28 13.93 4.10
CA LEU A 194 -2.44 13.73 3.23
C LEU A 194 -2.09 14.17 1.81
N PRO A 195 -2.62 13.51 0.76
CA PRO A 195 -2.50 14.02 -0.60
C PRO A 195 -3.23 15.38 -0.75
N PRO A 196 -2.91 16.19 -1.77
CA PRO A 196 -3.57 17.48 -2.00
C PRO A 196 -4.99 17.27 -2.53
N ILE A 197 -5.94 17.07 -1.61
CA ILE A 197 -7.34 16.82 -1.92
C ILE A 197 -8.24 17.92 -1.35
N SER A 198 -9.42 18.07 -1.96
CA SER A 198 -10.49 18.89 -1.39
C SER A 198 -11.36 18.02 -0.49
N LEU A 199 -11.56 18.49 0.74
CA LEU A 199 -12.38 17.87 1.77
C LEU A 199 -13.57 18.77 2.05
N THR A 200 -14.75 18.21 2.28
CA THR A 200 -15.88 18.94 2.87
C THR A 200 -16.04 18.46 4.29
N VAL A 201 -15.85 19.36 5.26
CA VAL A 201 -16.03 19.06 6.68
C VAL A 201 -17.34 19.69 7.13
N LYS A 202 -18.24 18.87 7.65
CA LYS A 202 -19.48 19.29 8.29
C LYS A 202 -19.41 18.90 9.76
N THR A 203 -19.51 19.90 10.63
CA THR A 203 -19.38 19.69 12.07
C THR A 203 -20.68 20.06 12.76
N THR A 204 -21.17 19.20 13.62
CA THR A 204 -22.27 19.49 14.56
C THR A 204 -21.72 19.48 15.99
N ARG A 205 -22.57 19.67 17.00
CA ARG A 205 -22.13 19.57 18.41
C ARG A 205 -21.76 18.15 18.83
N SER A 206 -22.23 17.13 18.11
CA SER A 206 -22.05 15.72 18.49
C SER A 206 -21.37 14.89 17.41
N SER A 207 -21.06 15.45 16.24
CA SER A 207 -20.44 14.70 15.15
C SER A 207 -19.63 15.55 14.18
N VAL A 208 -18.63 14.93 13.55
CA VAL A 208 -17.90 15.46 12.40
C VAL A 208 -18.12 14.52 11.23
N SER A 209 -18.61 15.05 10.13
CA SER A 209 -18.62 14.35 8.85
C SER A 209 -17.56 14.95 7.92
N VAL A 210 -16.72 14.10 7.35
CA VAL A 210 -15.70 14.46 6.37
C VAL A 210 -16.00 13.75 5.06
N SER A 211 -16.19 14.53 3.99
CA SER A 211 -16.40 13.99 2.63
C SER A 211 -15.19 14.28 1.75
N ALA A 212 -14.68 13.27 1.07
CA ALA A 212 -13.51 13.33 0.21
C ALA A 212 -13.61 12.28 -0.91
N LEU A 213 -13.27 12.63 -2.15
CA LEU A 213 -13.19 11.68 -3.27
C LEU A 213 -14.47 10.83 -3.44
N GLY A 214 -15.65 11.41 -3.19
CA GLY A 214 -16.93 10.71 -3.26
C GLY A 214 -17.25 9.79 -2.07
N GLN A 215 -16.37 9.68 -1.08
CA GLN A 215 -16.60 8.96 0.17
C GLN A 215 -16.94 9.92 1.30
N GLN A 216 -17.74 9.45 2.26
CA GLN A 216 -18.11 10.20 3.46
C GLN A 216 -17.81 9.37 4.70
N TYR A 217 -17.12 9.98 5.65
CA TYR A 217 -16.78 9.42 6.94
C TYR A 217 -17.45 10.26 8.02
N SER A 218 -18.04 9.63 9.03
CA SER A 218 -18.62 10.34 10.17
C SER A 218 -18.04 9.81 11.47
N PHE A 219 -17.74 10.73 12.38
CA PHE A 219 -17.15 10.47 13.68
C PHE A 219 -17.99 11.15 14.74
N ASP A 220 -18.25 10.47 15.85
CA ASP A 220 -18.92 11.07 16.99
C ASP A 220 -17.94 11.93 17.79
N LEU A 221 -18.42 13.10 18.22
CA LEU A 221 -17.66 14.02 19.06
C LEU A 221 -18.04 13.82 20.53
N PRO A 222 -17.06 13.64 21.43
CA PRO A 222 -17.34 13.65 22.86
C PRO A 222 -17.89 15.00 23.33
N SER A 223 -18.79 14.94 24.31
CA SER A 223 -19.55 16.10 24.83
C SER A 223 -18.69 17.21 25.45
N LYS A 224 -17.42 16.93 25.79
CA LYS A 224 -16.48 17.89 26.36
C LYS A 224 -15.83 18.83 25.32
N ILE A 225 -16.00 18.58 24.03
CA ILE A 225 -15.37 19.40 22.99
C ILE A 225 -16.06 20.77 22.92
N ARG A 226 -15.28 21.83 23.15
CA ARG A 226 -15.70 23.23 23.03
C ARG A 226 -15.59 23.75 21.62
N ASP A 227 -14.54 23.35 20.89
CA ASP A 227 -14.28 23.86 19.54
C ASP A 227 -13.37 22.91 18.74
N ILE A 228 -13.51 22.95 17.41
CA ILE A 228 -12.61 22.31 16.45
C ILE A 228 -12.19 23.39 15.47
N ARG A 229 -10.90 23.73 15.45
CA ARG A 229 -10.38 24.82 14.61
C ARG A 229 -9.50 24.28 13.50
N TYR A 230 -9.68 24.81 12.30
CA TYR A 230 -8.78 24.62 11.17
C TYR A 230 -8.12 25.94 10.80
N ASN A 231 -6.79 25.98 10.86
CA ASN A 231 -5.97 27.18 10.68
C ASN A 231 -6.50 28.38 11.49
N GLY A 232 -6.93 28.11 12.73
CA GLY A 232 -7.48 29.11 13.65
C GLY A 232 -8.95 29.47 13.42
N ARG A 233 -9.64 28.97 12.39
CA ARG A 233 -11.08 29.20 12.19
C ARG A 233 -11.89 28.06 12.80
N SER A 234 -12.88 28.39 13.63
CA SER A 234 -13.81 27.40 14.18
C SER A 234 -14.58 26.72 13.06
N LEU A 235 -14.70 25.40 13.13
CA LEU A 235 -15.47 24.56 12.24
C LEU A 235 -16.79 24.10 12.88
N LEU A 236 -16.98 24.32 14.19
CA LEU A 236 -18.12 23.79 14.93
C LEU A 236 -19.43 24.41 14.42
N GLY A 237 -20.42 23.58 14.11
CA GLY A 237 -21.71 24.03 13.57
C GLY A 237 -21.65 24.52 12.11
N THR A 238 -20.53 24.35 11.41
CA THR A 238 -20.35 24.83 10.03
C THR A 238 -20.19 23.68 9.04
N GLN A 239 -20.40 24.00 7.76
CA GLN A 239 -20.00 23.18 6.63
C GLN A 239 -18.96 23.95 5.83
N THR A 240 -17.72 23.47 5.82
CA THR A 240 -16.59 24.16 5.19
C THR A 240 -15.90 23.25 4.18
N LYS A 241 -15.62 23.80 2.99
CA LYS A 241 -14.79 23.15 1.99
C LYS A 241 -13.33 23.54 2.24
N ILE A 242 -12.50 22.55 2.56
CA ILE A 242 -11.09 22.69 2.86
C ILE A 242 -10.29 22.16 1.65
N LYS A 243 -9.40 22.97 1.10
CA LYS A 243 -8.46 22.54 0.06
C LYS A 243 -7.09 22.37 0.68
N LEU A 244 -6.59 21.12 0.72
CA LEU A 244 -5.25 20.86 1.20
C LEU A 244 -4.23 21.25 0.13
N THR A 245 -3.38 22.23 0.43
CA THR A 245 -2.29 22.67 -0.44
C THR A 245 -0.97 22.64 0.30
N LYS A 246 0.12 22.40 -0.43
CA LYS A 246 1.48 22.30 0.11
C LYS A 246 2.02 23.63 0.63
N ASP A 247 1.50 24.74 0.08
CA ASP A 247 2.05 26.08 0.30
C ASP A 247 1.65 26.69 1.65
N THR A 248 0.69 26.10 2.35
CA THR A 248 0.24 26.59 3.66
C THR A 248 0.32 25.50 4.72
N PRO A 249 0.93 25.78 5.89
CA PRO A 249 0.91 24.84 7.00
C PRO A 249 -0.53 24.62 7.45
N GLN A 250 -0.95 23.36 7.45
CA GLN A 250 -2.30 22.96 7.81
C GLN A 250 -2.31 22.55 9.29
N LYS A 251 -3.12 23.23 10.10
CA LYS A 251 -3.25 22.93 11.54
C LYS A 251 -4.71 22.70 11.91
N ILE A 252 -4.97 21.56 12.54
CA ILE A 252 -6.23 21.24 13.20
C ILE A 252 -6.00 21.30 14.70
N THR A 253 -6.88 21.98 15.44
CA THR A 253 -6.81 22.07 16.90
C THR A 253 -8.17 21.67 17.47
N VAL A 254 -8.16 20.63 18.30
CA VAL A 254 -9.35 20.16 19.03
C VAL A 254 -9.27 20.72 20.44
N ARG A 255 -10.28 21.47 20.87
CA ARG A 255 -10.32 22.14 22.17
C ARG A 255 -11.40 21.59 23.09
N CYS A 256 -10.99 21.31 24.32
CA CYS A 256 -11.84 21.07 25.47
C CYS A 256 -11.42 22.07 26.58
#